data_AF-A0A2A6BIM9-F1
#
_entry.id   AF-A0A2A6BIM9-F1
#
_cell.length_a   1.000
_cell.length_b   1.000
_cell.length_c   1.000
_cell.angle_alpha   90.00
_cell.angle_beta   90.00
_cell.angle_gamma   90.00
#
_symmetry.space_group_name_H-M   'P 1'
#
loop_
_entity.id
_entity.type
_entity.pdbx_description
1 polymer ?
#
loop_
_entity_poly.entity_id
_entity_poly.type
_entity_poly.pdbx_seq_one_letter_code
_entity_poly.pdbx_strand_id
1 'polypeptide(L)'
;MSAVSSDGHSFHVVLGIAMMSQTVRGIIEIENSALFDLLIAANYLDIKELLIVCCRAVAMMFREKSPEDIRKLFEIINDLTPEEELVINGEP
;
A
#
# COMPACT_ATOMS: atom_id res chain seq x y z
N MET A 1 11.53 20.28 2.79
CA MET A 1 11.66 21.49 3.63
C MET A 1 12.41 21.09 4.88
N SER A 2 13.42 21.85 5.32
CA SER A 2 14.17 21.53 6.54
C SER A 2 13.40 22.08 7.75
N ALA A 3 13.06 21.21 8.70
CA ALA A 3 12.48 21.63 9.98
C ALA A 3 13.59 21.62 11.03
N VAL A 4 13.70 22.69 11.81
CA VAL A 4 14.70 22.80 12.88
C VAL A 4 13.98 22.61 14.20
N SER A 5 14.43 21.64 14.98
CA SER A 5 13.92 21.38 16.33
C SER A 5 14.48 22.41 17.32
N SER A 6 13.82 22.56 18.46
CA SER A 6 14.18 23.53 19.51
C SER A 6 15.58 23.33 20.11
N ASP A 7 16.17 22.16 19.94
CA ASP A 7 17.55 21.80 20.32
C ASP A 7 18.58 22.09 19.20
N GLY A 8 18.16 22.71 18.09
CA GLY A 8 19.03 23.11 16.99
C GLY A 8 19.31 22.01 15.97
N HIS A 9 18.76 20.81 16.16
CA HIS A 9 18.89 19.75 15.17
C HIS A 9 18.01 20.02 13.95
N SER A 10 18.64 19.97 12.77
CA SER A 10 17.98 20.18 11.50
C SER A 10 17.60 18.84 10.88
N PHE A 11 16.30 18.63 10.70
CA PHE A 11 15.76 17.45 10.04
C PHE A 11 15.43 17.79 8.60
N HIS A 12 16.01 17.03 7.67
CA HIS A 12 15.64 17.11 6.27
C HIS A 12 14.29 16.41 6.08
N VAL A 13 13.20 17.17 6.15
CA VAL A 13 11.87 16.63 5.88
C VAL A 13 11.71 16.51 4.37
N VAL A 14 11.85 15.28 3.87
CA VAL A 14 11.52 14.93 2.49
C VAL A 14 10.02 15.19 2.33
N LEU A 15 9.66 16.19 1.51
CA LEU A 15 8.28 16.62 1.30
C LEU A 15 7.38 15.43 0.91
N GLY A 16 7.91 14.49 0.14
CA GLY A 16 7.21 13.26 -0.24
C GLY A 16 6.89 12.30 0.91
N ILE A 17 7.70 12.28 1.98
CA ILE A 17 7.47 11.45 3.18
C ILE A 17 6.50 12.14 4.14
N ALA A 18 6.60 13.47 4.30
CA ALA A 18 5.63 14.24 5.10
C ALA A 18 4.25 14.37 4.44
N MET A 19 4.18 14.30 3.11
CA MET A 19 2.93 14.29 2.32
C MET A 19 2.40 12.88 2.01
N MET A 20 3.04 11.80 2.49
CA MET A 20 2.33 10.54 2.69
C MET A 20 1.29 10.81 3.76
N SER A 21 0.13 11.30 3.30
CA SER A 21 -0.94 11.90 4.09
C SER A 21 -1.20 11.07 5.34
N GLN A 22 -1.36 11.72 6.49
CA GLN A 22 -1.83 11.07 7.72
C GLN A 22 -3.06 10.19 7.45
N THR A 23 -3.87 10.56 6.44
CA THR A 23 -5.00 9.78 5.92
C THR A 23 -4.59 8.43 5.31
N VAL A 24 -3.53 8.36 4.50
CA VAL A 24 -3.06 7.09 3.91
C VAL A 24 -2.55 6.17 5.01
N ARG A 25 -1.80 6.72 5.98
CA ARG A 25 -1.35 5.96 7.15
C ARG A 25 -2.54 5.43 7.96
N GLY A 26 -3.51 6.28 8.27
CA GLY A 26 -4.72 5.87 8.98
C GLY A 26 -5.49 4.78 8.24
N ILE A 27 -5.55 4.84 6.92
CA ILE A 27 -6.22 3.82 6.08
C ILE A 27 -5.44 2.49 6.04
N ILE A 28 -4.10 2.54 6.08
CA ILE A 28 -3.26 1.32 6.18
C ILE A 28 -3.46 0.60 7.52
N GLU A 29 -3.76 1.35 8.59
CA GLU A 29 -3.99 0.80 9.94
C GLU A 29 -5.39 0.18 10.11
N ILE A 30 -6.30 0.36 9.13
CA ILE A 30 -7.63 -0.26 9.13
C ILE A 30 -7.51 -1.75 8.76
N GLU A 31 -8.40 -2.58 9.29
CA GLU A 31 -8.53 -3.97 8.89
C GLU A 31 -8.82 -4.11 7.38
N ASN A 32 -8.19 -5.09 6.72
CA ASN A 32 -8.32 -5.29 5.27
C ASN A 32 -9.78 -5.36 4.80
N SER A 33 -10.67 -6.01 5.58
CA SER A 33 -12.10 -6.11 5.31
C SER A 33 -12.76 -4.73 5.16
N ALA A 34 -12.56 -3.84 6.14
CA ALA A 34 -13.09 -2.49 6.12
C ALA A 34 -12.43 -1.59 5.04
N LEU A 35 -11.17 -1.84 4.67
CA LEU A 35 -10.52 -1.17 3.55
C LEU A 35 -11.19 -1.52 2.20
N PHE A 36 -11.54 -2.80 2.00
CA PHE A 36 -12.25 -3.23 0.79
C PHE A 36 -13.68 -2.68 0.73
N ASP A 37 -14.39 -2.67 1.85
CA ASP A 37 -15.72 -2.04 1.94
C ASP A 37 -15.65 -0.55 1.59
N LEU A 38 -14.63 0.16 2.09
CA LEU A 38 -14.40 1.57 1.77
C LEU A 38 -14.08 1.77 0.28
N LEU A 39 -13.29 0.88 -0.32
CA LEU A 39 -12.96 0.93 -1.74
C LEU A 39 -14.21 0.72 -2.62
N ILE A 40 -15.05 -0.25 -2.27
CA ILE A 40 -16.33 -0.51 -2.96
C ILE A 40 -17.27 0.68 -2.79
N ALA A 41 -17.40 1.21 -1.58
CA ALA A 41 -18.23 2.39 -1.31
C ALA A 41 -17.75 3.63 -2.07
N ALA A 42 -16.44 3.88 -2.11
CA ALA A 42 -15.86 5.00 -2.85
C ALA A 42 -16.12 4.89 -4.35
N ASN A 43 -16.01 3.68 -4.92
CA ASN A 43 -16.34 3.42 -6.32
C ASN A 43 -17.84 3.58 -6.60
N TYR A 44 -18.70 3.06 -5.72
CA TYR A 44 -20.16 3.17 -5.87
C TYR A 44 -20.67 4.61 -5.79
N LEU A 45 -20.08 5.42 -4.92
CA LEU A 45 -20.43 6.84 -4.75
C LEU A 45 -19.72 7.78 -5.76
N ASP A 46 -18.93 7.24 -6.68
CA ASP A 46 -18.09 7.97 -7.66
C ASP A 46 -17.18 9.04 -7.03
N ILE A 47 -16.58 8.72 -5.87
CA ILE A 47 -15.61 9.58 -5.19
C ILE A 47 -14.20 9.14 -5.58
N LYS A 48 -13.74 9.61 -6.74
CA LYS A 48 -12.46 9.20 -7.37
C LYS A 48 -11.25 9.41 -6.49
N GLU A 49 -11.22 10.50 -5.74
CA GLU A 49 -10.11 10.91 -4.89
C GLU A 49 -9.97 9.95 -3.71
N LEU A 50 -11.10 9.50 -3.14
CA LEU A 50 -11.12 8.50 -2.07
C LEU A 50 -10.71 7.13 -2.62
N LEU A 51 -11.19 6.76 -3.82
CA LEU A 51 -10.79 5.53 -4.50
C LEU A 51 -9.27 5.50 -4.72
N ILE A 52 -8.68 6.60 -5.24
CA ILE A 52 -7.23 6.71 -5.47
C ILE A 52 -6.45 6.57 -4.15
N VAL A 53 -6.92 7.18 -3.06
CA VAL A 53 -6.26 7.08 -1.76
C VAL A 53 -6.31 5.64 -1.22
N CYS A 54 -7.44 4.95 -1.36
CA CYS A 54 -7.58 3.55 -0.96
C CYS A 54 -6.67 2.64 -1.81
N CYS A 55 -6.65 2.82 -3.14
CA CYS A 55 -5.75 2.10 -4.03
C CYS A 55 -4.28 2.33 -3.68
N ARG A 56 -3.91 3.57 -3.30
CA ARG A 56 -2.55 3.89 -2.87
C ARG A 56 -2.17 3.19 -1.55
N ALA A 57 -3.09 3.09 -0.59
CA ALA A 57 -2.88 2.36 0.65
C ALA A 57 -2.64 0.86 0.36
N VAL A 58 -3.47 0.24 -0.47
CA VAL A 58 -3.30 -1.15 -0.91
C VAL A 58 -1.96 -1.36 -1.62
N ALA A 59 -1.59 -0.46 -2.54
CA ALA A 59 -0.30 -0.52 -3.24
C ALA A 59 0.89 -0.42 -2.27
N MET A 60 0.75 0.35 -1.18
CA MET A 60 1.77 0.43 -0.14
C MET A 60 1.90 -0.86 0.68
N MET A 61 0.80 -1.60 0.89
CA MET A 61 0.85 -2.90 1.57
C MET A 61 1.60 -3.97 0.77
N PHE A 62 1.59 -3.86 -0.57
CA PHE A 62 2.35 -4.75 -1.45
C PHE A 62 3.83 -4.38 -1.58
N ARG A 63 4.20 -3.13 -1.25
CA ARG A 63 5.57 -2.68 -1.41
C ARG A 63 6.49 -3.48 -0.47
N GLU A 64 7.62 -3.92 -1.00
CA GLU A 64 8.65 -4.67 -0.25
C GLU A 64 8.23 -6.07 0.23
N LYS A 65 7.07 -6.60 -0.20
CA LYS A 65 6.64 -7.98 0.08
C LYS A 65 6.93 -8.92 -1.09
N SER A 66 7.26 -10.18 -0.79
CA SER A 66 7.38 -11.22 -1.83
C SER A 66 5.99 -11.67 -2.31
N PRO A 67 5.88 -12.28 -3.51
CA PRO A 67 4.63 -12.87 -3.98
C PRO A 67 4.01 -13.85 -2.98
N GLU A 68 4.83 -14.64 -2.28
CA GLU A 68 4.38 -15.60 -1.27
C GLU A 68 3.82 -14.91 -0.03
N ASP A 69 4.45 -13.83 0.43
CA ASP A 69 3.97 -13.04 1.57
C ASP A 69 2.67 -12.32 1.24
N ILE A 70 2.52 -11.85 0.00
CA ILE A 70 1.28 -11.26 -0.52
C ILE A 70 0.17 -12.32 -0.55
N ARG A 71 0.46 -13.51 -1.10
CA ARG A 71 -0.51 -14.63 -1.12
C ARG A 71 -0.98 -14.99 0.28
N LYS A 72 -0.07 -15.08 1.25
CA LYS A 72 -0.42 -15.33 2.67
C LYS A 72 -1.26 -14.22 3.26
N LEU A 73 -0.91 -12.96 3.00
CA LEU A 73 -1.62 -11.80 3.56
C LEU A 73 -3.08 -11.70 3.11
N PHE A 74 -3.36 -12.12 1.87
CA PHE A 74 -4.69 -12.09 1.27
C PHE A 74 -5.35 -13.47 1.18
N GLU A 75 -4.74 -14.48 1.81
CA GLU A 75 -5.22 -15.87 1.81
C GLU A 75 -5.49 -16.43 0.38
N ILE A 76 -4.64 -16.04 -0.58
CA ILE A 76 -4.75 -16.43 -1.98
C ILE A 76 -4.05 -17.79 -2.19
N ILE A 77 -4.77 -18.74 -2.78
CA ILE A 77 -4.23 -20.05 -3.16
C ILE A 77 -3.31 -19.87 -4.37
N ASN A 78 -2.09 -20.41 -4.31
CA ASN A 78 -1.22 -20.49 -5.49
C ASN A 78 -1.76 -21.56 -6.44
N ASP A 79 -2.22 -21.14 -7.60
CA ASP A 79 -2.74 -22.00 -8.67
C ASP A 79 -1.74 -22.21 -9.81
N LEU A 80 -0.55 -21.63 -9.72
CA LEU A 80 0.51 -21.80 -10.72
C LEU A 80 1.18 -23.16 -10.58
N THR A 81 1.45 -23.80 -11.72
CA THR A 81 2.39 -24.92 -11.76
C THR A 81 3.84 -24.42 -11.59
N PRO A 82 4.77 -25.27 -11.13
CA PRO A 82 6.18 -24.87 -10.98
C PRO A 82 6.81 -24.34 -12.28
N GLU A 83 6.40 -24.89 -13.42
CA GLU A 83 6.87 -24.47 -14.75
C GLU A 83 6.37 -23.07 -15.11
N GLU A 84 5.11 -22.74 -14.81
CA GLU A 84 4.55 -21.40 -15.03
C GLU A 84 5.17 -20.36 -14.10
N GLU A 85 5.44 -20.71 -12.84
CA GLU A 85 6.06 -19.82 -11.86
C GLU A 85 7.50 -19.45 -12.26
N LEU A 86 8.27 -20.40 -12.81
CA LEU A 86 9.61 -20.14 -13.36
C LEU A 86 9.57 -19.15 -14.53
N VAL A 87 8.67 -19.37 -15.50
CA VAL A 87 8.50 -18.48 -16.66
C VAL A 87 8.12 -17.08 -16.23
N ILE A 88 7.23 -16.92 -15.25
CA ILE A 88 6.78 -15.62 -14.74
C ILE A 88 7.91 -14.91 -13.97
N ASN A 89 8.72 -15.66 -13.21
CA ASN A 89 9.86 -15.11 -12.46
C ASN A 89 11.08 -14.79 -13.35
N GLY A 90 11.03 -15.15 -14.64
CA GLY A 90 12.11 -14.90 -15.59
C GLY A 90 13.32 -15.82 -15.38
N GLU A 91 13.14 -16.92 -14.65
CA GLU A 91 14.14 -17.98 -14.49
C GLU A 91 13.80 -19.11 -15.49
N PRO A 92 14.69 -19.42 -16.46
CA PRO A 92 14.46 -20.51 -17.41
C PRO A 92 14.59 -21.90 -16.78
#